data_AF-A0A975EMZ9-F1
#
_entry.id   AF-A0A975EMZ9-F1
#
_cell.length_a   1.000
_cell.length_b   1.000
_cell.length_c   1.000
_cell.angle_alpha   90.00
_cell.angle_beta   90.00
_cell.angle_gamma   90.00
#
_symmetry.space_group_name_H-M   'P 1'
#
loop_
_entity.id
_entity.type
_entity.pdbx_description
1 polymer ?
#
loop_
_entity_poly.entity_id
_entity_poly.type
_entity_poly.pdbx_seq_one_letter_code
_entity_poly.pdbx_strand_id
1 'polypeptide(L)' 'MERKPATILEIVEREQRHSLSDREWKHRLRGYGYSIKSREDGQFVTSLLGGEEICKLPQELAA' A
#
# COMPACT_ATOMS: atom_id res chain seq x y z
N MET A 1 11.29 15.48 -5.96
CA MET A 1 10.53 14.44 -6.69
C MET A 1 9.23 14.22 -5.95
N GLU A 2 8.15 14.88 -6.37
CA GLU A 2 6.80 14.57 -5.89
C GLU A 2 6.40 13.19 -6.40
N ARG A 3 6.34 12.19 -5.53
CA ARG A 3 5.75 10.89 -5.88
C ARG A 3 4.24 11.09 -5.96
N LYS A 4 3.70 11.12 -7.17
CA LYS A 4 2.26 11.32 -7.37
C LYS A 4 1.48 10.16 -6.74
N PRO A 5 0.42 10.42 -5.95
CA PRO A 5 -0.35 9.38 -5.26
C PRO A 5 -1.04 8.41 -6.22
N ALA A 6 -1.39 8.86 -7.43
CA ALA A 6 -1.99 8.01 -8.47
C ALA A 6 -1.10 6.79 -8.79
N THR A 7 0.19 7.00 -9.00
CA THR A 7 1.13 5.91 -9.33
C THR A 7 1.31 4.91 -8.18
N ILE A 8 1.15 5.37 -6.94
CA ILE A 8 1.30 4.50 -5.76
C ILE A 8 0.07 3.62 -5.61
N LEU A 9 -1.13 4.18 -5.74
CA LEU A 9 -2.36 3.40 -5.72
C LEU A 9 -2.43 2.40 -6.88
N GLU A 10 -1.94 2.74 -8.07
CA GLU A 10 -1.84 1.80 -9.20
C GLU A 10 -0.94 0.59 -8.88
N ILE A 11 0.22 0.82 -8.26
CA ILE A 11 1.10 -0.27 -7.81
C ILE A 11 0.39 -1.13 -6.76
N VAL A 12 -0.27 -0.46 -5.80
CA VAL A 12 -0.95 -1.14 -4.69
C VAL A 12 -2.09 -2.03 -5.20
N GLU A 13 -2.95 -1.51 -6.07
CA GLU A 13 -4.04 -2.25 -6.71
C GLU A 13 -3.50 -3.41 -7.57
N ARG A 14 -2.50 -3.14 -8.42
CA ARG A 14 -1.92 -4.16 -9.29
C ARG A 14 -1.36 -5.33 -8.48
N GLU A 15 -0.54 -5.05 -7.47
CA GLU A 15 0.02 -6.12 -6.63
C GLU A 15 -1.06 -6.85 -5.84
N GLN A 16 -2.15 -6.17 -5.44
CA GLN A 16 -3.27 -6.82 -4.74
C GLN A 16 -3.94 -7.86 -5.65
N ARG A 17 -4.24 -7.50 -6.91
CA ARG A 17 -4.85 -8.40 -7.90
C ARG A 17 -3.97 -9.60 -8.26
N HIS A 18 -2.66 -9.45 -8.17
CA HIS A 18 -1.69 -10.52 -8.45
C HIS A 18 -1.30 -11.36 -7.23
N SER A 19 -1.80 -11.01 -6.05
CA SER A 19 -1.48 -11.71 -4.82
C SER A 19 -2.59 -12.71 -4.47
N LEU A 20 -2.18 -13.89 -4.02
CA LEU A 20 -3.12 -14.93 -3.57
C LEU A 20 -3.50 -14.75 -2.10
N SER A 21 -2.82 -13.84 -1.39
CA SER A 21 -3.08 -13.52 0.01
C SER A 21 -2.59 -12.12 0.37
N ASP A 22 -3.18 -11.54 1.44
CA ASP A 22 -2.70 -10.34 2.12
C ASP A 22 -1.21 -10.33 2.41
N ARG A 23 -0.70 -11.48 2.86
CA ARG A 23 0.68 -11.62 3.31
C ARG A 23 1.63 -11.50 2.13
N GLU A 24 1.29 -12.14 1.01
CA GLU A 24 2.04 -12.02 -0.25
C GLU A 24 1.96 -10.61 -0.80
N TRP A 25 0.78 -10.00 -0.77
CA TRP A 25 0.60 -8.62 -1.20
C TRP A 25 1.47 -7.65 -0.41
N LYS A 26 1.39 -7.69 0.93
CA LYS A 26 2.21 -6.87 1.83
C LYS A 26 3.71 -7.16 1.64
N HIS A 27 4.08 -8.40 1.35
CA HIS A 27 5.46 -8.76 1.03
C HIS A 27 5.94 -8.12 -0.28
N ARG A 28 5.13 -8.19 -1.34
CA ARG A 28 5.41 -7.56 -2.65
C ARG A 28 5.57 -6.06 -2.51
N LEU A 29 4.68 -5.38 -1.78
CA LEU A 29 4.76 -3.94 -1.53
C LEU A 29 6.06 -3.49 -0.86
N ARG A 30 6.66 -4.32 0.00
CA ARG A 30 7.96 -4.02 0.61
C ARG A 30 9.09 -3.93 -0.43
N GLY A 31 9.00 -4.69 -1.52
CA GLY A 31 9.95 -4.58 -2.64
C GLY A 31 9.93 -3.21 -3.33
N TYR A 32 8.80 -2.52 -3.26
CA TYR A 32 8.64 -1.15 -3.76
C TYR A 32 8.92 -0.07 -2.70
N GLY A 33 9.28 -0.49 -1.47
CA GLY A 33 9.50 0.42 -0.35
C GLY A 33 8.20 0.93 0.30
N TYR A 34 7.08 0.21 0.15
CA TYR A 34 5.81 0.55 0.77
C TYR A 34 5.37 -0.48 1.81
N SER A 35 4.46 -0.08 2.70
CA SER A 35 3.83 -0.97 3.68
C SER A 35 2.41 -0.52 3.99
N ILE A 36 1.51 -1.48 4.20
CA ILE A 36 0.13 -1.22 4.62
C ILE A 36 0.09 -1.25 6.16
N LYS A 37 -0.42 -0.19 6.77
CA LYS A 37 -0.72 -0.14 8.21
C LYS A 37 -2.21 0.04 8.42
N SER A 38 -2.79 -0.76 9.31
CA SER A 38 -4.17 -0.58 9.77
C SER A 38 -4.19 0.40 10.95
N ARG A 39 -5.16 1.30 10.94
CA ARG A 39 -5.49 2.27 11.99
C ARG A 39 -7.00 2.25 12.24
N GLU A 40 -7.42 2.96 13.28
CA GLU A 40 -8.82 3.06 13.68
C GLU A 40 -9.72 3.63 12.57
N ASP A 41 -9.18 4.50 11.73
CA ASP A 41 -9.86 5.18 10.63
C ASP A 41 -9.68 4.50 9.27
N GLY A 42 -8.98 3.36 9.20
CA GLY A 42 -8.82 2.54 8.01
C GLY A 42 -7.38 2.07 7.77
N GLN A 43 -7.09 1.66 6.55
CA GLN A 43 -5.76 1.23 6.15
C GLN A 43 -5.04 2.33 5.38
N PHE A 44 -3.73 2.44 5.59
CA PHE A 44 -2.89 3.46 4.98
C PHE A 44 -1.65 2.84 4.35
N VAL A 45 -1.30 3.34 3.16
CA VAL A 45 -0.02 3.08 2.52
C VAL A 45 1.01 4.00 3.16
N THR A 46 2.08 3.40 3.66
CA THR A 46 3.17 4.08 4.34
C THR A 46 4.49 3.80 3.63
N SER A 47 5.42 4.75 3.71
CA SER A 47 6.81 4.56 3.32
C SER A 47 7.47 3.54 4.25
N LEU A 48 8.11 2.51 3.69
CA LEU A 48 8.82 1.51 4.49
C LEU A 48 10.05 2.11 5.19
N LEU A 49 10.74 3.05 4.53
CA LEU A 49 11.97 3.65 5.03
C LEU A 49 11.71 4.74 6.07
N GLY A 50 10.67 5.57 5.85
CA GLY A 50 10.36 6.72 6.70
C GLY A 50 9.19 6.50 7.66
N GLY A 51 8.36 5.48 7.44
CA GLY A 51 7.11 5.27 8.18
C GLY A 51 6.04 6.34 7.90
N GLU A 52 6.31 7.30 7.02
CA GLU A 52 5.42 8.40 6.67
C GLU A 52 4.16 7.86 5.99
N GLU A 53 3.02 8.48 6.29
CA GLU A 53 1.76 8.15 5.64
C GLU A 53 1.69 8.84 4.29
N ILE A 54 1.51 8.04 3.25
CA ILE A 54 1.51 8.53 1.87
C ILE A 54 0.08 8.77 1.43
N CYS A 55 -0.77 7.75 1.57
CA CYS A 55 -2.18 7.85 1.19
C CYS A 55 -3.03 6.81 1.93
N LYS A 56 -4.31 7.13 2.07
CA LYS A 56 -5.30 6.17 2.56
C LYS A 56 -5.52 5.09 1.50
N LEU A 57 -5.56 3.84 1.94
CA LEU A 57 -5.93 2.72 1.09
C LEU A 57 -7.45 2.78 0.85
N PRO A 58 -7.90 2.76 -0.42
CA PRO A 58 -9.31 2.61 -0.74
C PRO A 58 -9.92 1.37 -0.07
N GLN A 59 -11.14 1.48 0.44
CA GLN A 59 -11.79 0.40 1.17
C GLN A 59 -12.06 -0.84 0.29
N GLU A 60 -12.17 -0.65 -1.02
CA GLU A 60 -12.25 -1.73 -2.02
C GLU A 60 -10.97 -2.56 -2.13
N LEU A 61 -9.82 -1.97 -1.77
CA LEU A 61 -8.53 -2.65 -1.73
C LEU A 61 -8.16 -3.11 -0.32
N ALA A 62 -8.92 -2.70 0.69
CA ALA A 62 -8.76 -3.15 2.05
C ALA A 62 -9.20 -4.62 2.12
N ALA A 63 -8.31 -5.46 2.67
CA ALA A 63 -8.55 -6.88 2.83
C ALA A 63 -9.06 -7.21 4.24
#